data_AF-A0A8C9QNH4-F1
#
_entry.id   AF-A0A8C9QNH4-F1
#
_cell.length_a   1.000
_cell.length_b   1.000
_cell.length_c   1.000
_cell.angle_alpha   90.00
_cell.angle_beta   90.00
_cell.angle_gamma   90.00
#
_symmetry.space_group_name_H-M   'P 1'
#
loop_
_entity.id
_entity.type
_entity.pdbx_description
1 polymer ?
#
loop_
_entity_poly.entity_id
_entity_poly.type
_entity_poly.pdbx_seq_one_letter_code
_entity_poly.pdbx_strand_id
1 'polypeptide(L)'
;DPHVVSGFSVNGPAEPIMALLGEDVTLPCQLYPEQSAARMHIWWYRAQISPAVLVVQNGQEQSGEQMLEYRGRTKLVGDSISQGHVALLIQHVKASDNGLYRCRFQDGDISQEAIIELNVIGLGSIPHVHMTGLKEGGIQVLCSSGGWFPSPKVQWKDMAGAKLPSLSESQTQDWDGLFHVKSSLVVTDSSMSNVTCSIQNPLSGQEKVSSIFLPEPFFPRMSPWKAALAGTVPVLVLLLIGISYIGWKEHQAKDREIEEKEKESQEIQQIRNEKEEALKIRDWKKVLIYPGKLIMAPVNLNHELFHQNNSDPKRKKDGREETQDLPLADNKGDCNLLTLDGKGFTTGRYYWEVDVEDNDEWVLGVYETNEEKMAPLKKPSMKKFRVLEKKKGEFRALACDSQKVLLEEPLTEECPQKIVVFLDYEDNDISFYNMINGMHIFSFTQDKFSAILYPYFKLKSMELSPSA
;
A
#
# COMPACT_ATOMS: atom_id res chain seq x y z
N ASP A 1 -83.85 50.50 -41.58
CA ASP A 1 -82.97 49.35 -41.79
C ASP A 1 -82.30 49.03 -40.47
N PRO A 2 -82.72 48.01 -39.71
CA PRO A 2 -82.10 47.73 -38.43
C PRO A 2 -80.75 47.06 -38.70
N HIS A 3 -79.67 47.73 -38.31
CA HIS A 3 -78.33 47.15 -38.24
C HIS A 3 -78.40 45.86 -37.41
N VAL A 4 -78.46 44.72 -38.08
CA VAL A 4 -78.26 43.41 -37.46
C VAL A 4 -76.81 43.41 -37.00
N VAL A 5 -76.60 43.59 -35.71
CA VAL A 5 -75.29 43.36 -35.08
C VAL A 5 -75.04 41.86 -35.18
N SER A 6 -74.34 41.43 -36.23
CA SER A 6 -73.91 40.04 -36.38
C SER A 6 -72.77 39.76 -35.40
N GLY A 7 -73.13 39.28 -34.21
CA GLY A 7 -72.15 38.73 -33.28
C GLY A 7 -71.60 37.40 -33.80
N PHE A 8 -70.30 37.18 -33.60
CA PHE A 8 -69.63 35.91 -33.87
C PHE A 8 -68.81 35.50 -32.64
N SER A 9 -68.37 34.24 -32.58
CA SER A 9 -67.31 33.75 -31.70
C SER A 9 -66.22 33.09 -32.54
N VAL A 10 -65.03 32.92 -31.97
CA VAL A 10 -63.91 32.24 -32.64
C VAL A 10 -63.63 30.95 -31.88
N ASN A 11 -63.60 29.85 -32.61
CA ASN A 11 -63.29 28.53 -32.09
C ASN A 11 -61.88 28.13 -32.55
N GLY A 12 -61.09 27.62 -31.61
CA GLY A 12 -59.81 26.95 -31.88
C GLY A 12 -59.96 25.43 -31.74
N PRO A 13 -58.88 24.68 -31.99
CA PRO A 13 -58.85 23.24 -31.72
C PRO A 13 -59.00 22.98 -30.22
N ALA A 14 -59.70 21.89 -29.87
CA ALA A 14 -59.91 21.51 -28.48
C ALA A 14 -58.67 20.86 -27.84
N GLU A 15 -57.85 20.17 -28.65
CA GLU A 15 -56.62 19.53 -28.23
C GLU A 15 -55.39 20.30 -28.74
N PRO A 16 -54.25 20.25 -28.02
CA PRO A 16 -53.00 20.81 -28.51
C PRO A 16 -52.58 20.18 -29.84
N ILE A 17 -52.03 21.01 -30.73
CA ILE A 17 -51.49 20.57 -32.00
C ILE A 17 -50.06 20.10 -31.80
N MET A 18 -49.74 18.90 -32.28
CA MET A 18 -48.40 18.32 -32.21
C MET A 18 -47.68 18.53 -33.54
N ALA A 19 -46.42 18.95 -33.50
CA ALA A 19 -45.57 19.10 -34.70
C ALA A 19 -44.15 18.59 -34.45
N LEU A 20 -43.56 17.92 -35.43
CA LEU A 20 -42.14 17.57 -35.38
C LEU A 20 -41.28 18.76 -35.82
N LEU A 21 -40.07 18.85 -35.25
CA LEU A 21 -39.07 19.83 -35.70
C LEU A 21 -38.79 19.70 -37.20
N GLY A 22 -38.77 20.83 -37.88
CA GLY A 22 -38.50 20.93 -39.31
C GLY A 22 -39.70 20.63 -40.22
N GLU A 23 -40.81 20.11 -39.70
CA GLU A 23 -42.05 19.93 -40.46
C GLU A 23 -42.85 21.25 -40.56
N ASP A 24 -43.85 21.26 -41.42
CA ASP A 24 -44.81 22.36 -41.54
C ASP A 24 -46.05 22.04 -40.68
N VAL A 25 -46.65 23.04 -40.03
CA VAL A 25 -47.85 22.87 -39.17
C VAL A 25 -48.90 23.92 -39.47
N THR A 26 -50.18 23.54 -39.38
CA THR A 26 -51.33 24.46 -39.52
C THR A 26 -52.04 24.68 -38.20
N LEU A 27 -52.29 25.93 -37.83
CA LEU A 27 -53.03 26.34 -36.62
C LEU A 27 -54.39 26.92 -37.02
N PRO A 28 -55.49 26.14 -36.96
CA PRO A 28 -56.79 26.52 -37.49
C PRO A 28 -57.62 27.34 -36.50
N CYS A 29 -58.48 28.20 -37.05
CA CYS A 29 -59.54 28.90 -36.34
C CYS A 29 -60.80 28.95 -37.20
N GLN A 30 -61.94 28.95 -36.54
CA GLN A 30 -63.24 28.96 -37.20
C GLN A 30 -64.19 29.95 -36.54
N LEU A 31 -64.90 30.73 -37.35
CA LEU A 31 -66.01 31.55 -36.87
C LEU A 31 -67.25 30.70 -36.57
N TYR A 32 -67.95 31.06 -35.51
CA TYR A 32 -69.27 30.52 -35.19
C TYR A 32 -70.27 31.67 -34.96
N PRO A 33 -71.44 31.68 -35.63
CA PRO A 33 -71.82 30.80 -36.73
C PRO A 33 -70.91 30.99 -37.97
N GLU A 34 -70.96 30.05 -38.92
CA GLU A 34 -70.20 30.16 -40.17
C GLU A 34 -70.60 31.41 -40.95
N GLN A 35 -69.62 32.27 -41.21
CA GLN A 35 -69.78 33.52 -41.94
C GLN A 35 -68.45 33.95 -42.56
N SER A 36 -68.50 34.77 -43.60
CA SER A 36 -67.28 35.16 -44.32
C SER A 36 -66.35 36.02 -43.45
N ALA A 37 -65.09 35.59 -43.36
CA ALA A 37 -64.02 36.36 -42.71
C ALA A 37 -63.17 37.18 -43.69
N ALA A 38 -63.50 37.18 -44.99
CA ALA A 38 -62.65 37.75 -46.04
C ALA A 38 -62.40 39.27 -45.90
N ARG A 39 -63.34 39.99 -45.27
CA ARG A 39 -63.25 41.44 -45.01
C ARG A 39 -62.87 41.79 -43.56
N MET A 40 -62.60 40.79 -42.74
CA MET A 40 -62.19 40.99 -41.35
C MET A 40 -60.69 41.26 -41.24
N HIS A 41 -60.28 41.85 -40.12
CA HIS A 41 -58.88 41.83 -39.71
C HIS A 41 -58.63 40.59 -38.85
N ILE A 42 -57.59 39.83 -39.20
CA ILE A 42 -57.27 38.56 -38.56
C ILE A 42 -55.82 38.60 -38.10
N TRP A 43 -55.59 38.27 -36.83
CA TRP A 43 -54.25 38.16 -36.26
C TRP A 43 -54.02 36.76 -35.72
N TRP A 44 -52.85 36.21 -36.03
CA TRP A 44 -52.21 35.23 -35.17
C TRP A 44 -51.09 35.93 -34.42
N TYR A 45 -51.08 35.83 -33.09
CA TYR A 45 -50.05 36.44 -32.26
C TYR A 45 -49.75 35.58 -31.04
N ARG A 46 -48.65 35.90 -30.34
CA ARG A 46 -48.23 35.18 -29.13
C ARG A 46 -48.65 35.92 -27.86
N ALA A 47 -47.68 36.40 -27.08
CA ALA A 47 -47.95 37.13 -25.84
C ALA A 47 -48.49 38.56 -26.07
N GLN A 48 -48.06 39.21 -27.16
CA GLN A 48 -48.47 40.57 -27.54
C GLN A 48 -49.06 40.55 -28.95
N ILE A 49 -50.04 41.42 -29.20
CA ILE A 49 -50.73 41.51 -30.50
C ILE A 49 -49.79 42.00 -31.62
N SER A 50 -48.86 42.89 -31.30
CA SER A 50 -47.89 43.44 -32.25
C SER A 50 -46.48 43.45 -31.63
N PRO A 51 -45.44 43.04 -32.37
CA PRO A 51 -45.52 42.40 -33.68
C PRO A 51 -46.23 41.03 -33.61
N ALA A 52 -46.97 40.68 -34.67
CA ALA A 52 -47.79 39.46 -34.72
C ALA A 52 -47.10 38.33 -35.49
N VAL A 53 -47.55 37.10 -35.33
CA VAL A 53 -47.07 35.95 -36.12
C VAL A 53 -47.52 36.06 -37.57
N LEU A 54 -48.79 36.46 -37.78
CA LEU A 54 -49.37 36.76 -39.08
C LEU A 54 -50.50 37.78 -38.89
N VAL A 55 -50.59 38.75 -39.80
CA VAL A 55 -51.69 39.72 -39.87
C VAL A 55 -52.31 39.65 -41.26
N VAL A 56 -53.64 39.54 -41.32
CA VAL A 56 -54.42 39.53 -42.55
C VAL A 56 -55.45 40.64 -42.48
N GLN A 57 -55.49 41.48 -43.51
CA GLN A 57 -56.43 42.58 -43.64
C GLN A 57 -57.04 42.54 -45.04
N ASN A 58 -58.38 42.54 -45.13
CA ASN A 58 -59.12 42.43 -46.40
C ASN A 58 -58.65 41.25 -47.27
N GLY A 59 -58.34 40.11 -46.64
CA GLY A 59 -57.86 38.91 -47.31
C GLY A 59 -56.39 38.97 -47.78
N GLN A 60 -55.63 40.01 -47.42
CA GLN A 60 -54.22 40.16 -47.78
C GLN A 60 -53.30 40.17 -46.56
N GLU A 61 -52.19 39.45 -46.64
CA GLU A 61 -51.17 39.37 -45.59
C GLU A 61 -50.38 40.69 -45.46
N GLN A 62 -50.21 41.18 -44.24
CA GLN A 62 -49.50 42.44 -43.94
C GLN A 62 -48.10 42.16 -43.40
N SER A 63 -47.09 42.14 -44.28
CA SER A 63 -45.71 41.77 -43.90
C SER A 63 -45.00 42.79 -42.99
N GLY A 64 -45.54 43.99 -42.82
CA GLY A 64 -44.94 45.08 -42.01
C GLY A 64 -45.10 44.89 -40.51
N GLU A 65 -46.14 44.16 -40.08
CA GLU A 65 -46.46 43.95 -38.65
C GLU A 65 -46.01 42.58 -38.13
N GLN A 66 -45.27 41.85 -38.97
CA GLN A 66 -44.88 40.48 -38.68
C GLN A 66 -43.62 40.41 -37.79
N MET A 67 -43.66 39.53 -36.79
CA MET A 67 -42.53 39.11 -35.98
C MET A 67 -41.38 38.60 -36.87
N LEU A 68 -40.16 39.05 -36.56
CA LEU A 68 -39.00 38.81 -37.40
C LEU A 68 -38.70 37.31 -37.57
N GLU A 69 -38.89 36.53 -36.51
CA GLU A 69 -38.64 35.08 -36.45
C GLU A 69 -39.63 34.23 -37.27
N TYR A 70 -40.79 34.80 -37.65
CA TYR A 70 -41.83 34.15 -38.46
C TYR A 70 -41.83 34.60 -39.93
N ARG A 71 -41.10 35.68 -40.23
CA ARG A 71 -41.09 36.28 -41.57
C ARG A 71 -40.63 35.30 -42.64
N GLY A 72 -41.44 35.14 -43.69
CA GLY A 72 -41.17 34.19 -44.78
C GLY A 72 -41.40 32.71 -44.41
N ARG A 73 -41.81 32.41 -43.18
CA ARG A 73 -42.16 31.07 -42.71
C ARG A 73 -43.66 30.87 -42.52
N THR A 74 -44.48 31.91 -42.61
CA THR A 74 -45.92 31.78 -42.37
C THR A 74 -46.74 32.11 -43.60
N LYS A 75 -47.90 31.46 -43.73
CA LYS A 75 -48.89 31.78 -44.76
C LYS A 75 -50.31 31.60 -44.23
N LEU A 76 -51.25 32.35 -44.80
CA LEU A 76 -52.67 32.11 -44.62
C LEU A 76 -53.12 30.91 -45.46
N VAL A 77 -53.75 29.94 -44.82
CA VAL A 77 -54.54 28.89 -45.47
C VAL A 77 -56.00 29.34 -45.39
N GLY A 78 -56.54 29.83 -46.51
CA GLY A 78 -57.82 30.54 -46.56
C GLY A 78 -58.82 30.01 -47.57
N ASP A 79 -58.68 28.76 -48.05
CA ASP A 79 -59.54 28.18 -49.09
C ASP A 79 -61.03 28.21 -48.75
N SER A 80 -61.37 28.23 -47.45
CA SER A 80 -62.74 28.32 -46.92
C SER A 80 -62.98 29.59 -46.09
N ILE A 81 -62.27 30.67 -46.38
CA ILE A 81 -62.42 31.96 -45.68
C ILE A 81 -63.83 32.54 -45.81
N SER A 82 -64.56 32.22 -46.88
CA SER A 82 -65.96 32.60 -47.09
C SER A 82 -66.93 31.94 -46.10
N GLN A 83 -66.53 30.85 -45.47
CA GLN A 83 -67.25 30.16 -44.39
C GLN A 83 -66.69 30.52 -42.99
N GLY A 84 -65.63 31.34 -42.95
CA GLY A 84 -64.98 31.76 -41.71
C GLY A 84 -63.93 30.79 -41.20
N HIS A 85 -63.46 29.87 -42.06
CA HIS A 85 -62.45 28.88 -41.74
C HIS A 85 -61.11 29.34 -42.29
N VAL A 86 -60.13 29.51 -41.42
CA VAL A 86 -58.78 29.91 -41.79
C VAL A 86 -57.77 29.19 -40.91
N ALA A 87 -56.55 29.01 -41.42
CA ALA A 87 -55.45 28.51 -40.61
C ALA A 87 -54.16 29.27 -40.90
N LEU A 88 -53.31 29.37 -39.88
CA LEU A 88 -51.94 29.80 -40.03
C LEU A 88 -51.08 28.60 -40.36
N LEU A 89 -50.46 28.56 -41.54
CA LEU A 89 -49.36 27.65 -41.84
C LEU A 89 -48.06 28.23 -41.28
N ILE A 90 -47.31 27.45 -40.50
CA ILE A 90 -45.93 27.75 -40.08
C ILE A 90 -45.02 26.70 -40.72
N GLN A 91 -44.03 27.14 -41.48
CA GLN A 91 -43.09 26.30 -42.20
C GLN A 91 -41.80 26.07 -41.42
N HIS A 92 -41.23 24.87 -41.55
CA HIS A 92 -39.99 24.46 -40.91
C HIS A 92 -39.99 24.74 -39.40
N VAL A 93 -40.93 24.16 -38.66
CA VAL A 93 -41.16 24.39 -37.22
C VAL A 93 -39.87 24.30 -36.41
N LYS A 94 -39.67 25.28 -35.53
CA LYS A 94 -38.54 25.38 -34.59
C LYS A 94 -39.01 25.15 -33.16
N ALA A 95 -38.08 24.83 -32.26
CA ALA A 95 -38.39 24.68 -30.83
C ALA A 95 -38.95 25.97 -30.22
N SER A 96 -38.49 27.15 -30.68
CA SER A 96 -39.00 28.45 -30.28
C SER A 96 -40.49 28.65 -30.59
N ASP A 97 -41.02 27.94 -31.58
CA ASP A 97 -42.42 28.06 -31.98
C ASP A 97 -43.36 27.36 -30.99
N ASN A 98 -42.84 26.52 -30.09
CA ASN A 98 -43.61 25.85 -29.04
C ASN A 98 -44.32 26.82 -28.11
N GLY A 99 -45.59 26.58 -27.83
CA GLY A 99 -46.38 27.27 -26.83
C GLY A 99 -47.71 27.79 -27.37
N LEU A 100 -48.23 28.81 -26.69
CA LEU A 100 -49.56 29.34 -26.97
C LEU A 100 -49.55 30.38 -28.10
N TYR A 101 -50.59 30.32 -28.92
CA TYR A 101 -50.95 31.27 -29.95
C TYR A 101 -52.38 31.75 -29.70
N ARG A 102 -52.67 32.97 -30.17
CA ARG A 102 -54.00 33.57 -30.14
C ARG A 102 -54.39 33.92 -31.55
N CYS A 103 -55.61 33.55 -31.90
CA CYS A 103 -56.20 33.79 -33.20
C CYS A 103 -57.40 34.71 -33.02
N ARG A 104 -57.26 35.95 -33.48
CA ARG A 104 -58.22 37.03 -33.24
C ARG A 104 -58.83 37.47 -34.55
N PHE A 105 -60.14 37.65 -34.54
CA PHE A 105 -60.91 38.20 -35.66
C PHE A 105 -61.56 39.51 -35.19
N GLN A 106 -61.48 40.54 -36.02
CA GLN A 106 -62.13 41.82 -35.78
C GLN A 106 -62.94 42.25 -37.01
N ASP A 107 -64.18 42.64 -36.74
CA ASP A 107 -65.10 43.24 -37.71
C ASP A 107 -65.72 44.50 -37.09
N GLY A 108 -65.28 45.68 -37.55
CA GLY A 108 -65.58 46.95 -36.91
C GLY A 108 -65.12 46.98 -35.44
N ASP A 109 -66.08 47.18 -34.54
CA ASP A 109 -65.85 47.24 -33.08
C ASP A 109 -65.95 45.86 -32.40
N ILE A 110 -66.41 44.83 -33.11
CA ILE A 110 -66.55 43.48 -32.56
C ILE A 110 -65.24 42.75 -32.74
N SER A 111 -64.74 42.20 -31.63
CA SER A 111 -63.52 41.41 -31.62
C SER A 111 -63.70 40.17 -30.76
N GLN A 112 -63.26 39.03 -31.27
CA GLN A 112 -63.23 37.75 -30.56
C GLN A 112 -61.95 36.99 -30.89
N GLU A 113 -61.57 36.07 -30.03
CA GLU A 113 -60.35 35.28 -30.21
C GLU A 113 -60.46 33.86 -29.63
N ALA A 114 -59.63 32.96 -30.16
CA ALA A 114 -59.40 31.63 -29.61
C ALA A 114 -57.92 31.43 -29.28
N ILE A 115 -57.65 30.52 -28.35
CA ILE A 115 -56.29 30.11 -27.98
C ILE A 115 -55.98 28.78 -28.68
N ILE A 116 -54.75 28.65 -29.16
CA ILE A 116 -54.22 27.44 -29.79
C ILE A 116 -52.92 27.08 -29.07
N GLU A 117 -52.78 25.83 -28.64
CA GLU A 117 -51.53 25.31 -28.07
C GLU A 117 -50.79 24.49 -29.13
N LEU A 118 -49.53 24.87 -29.41
CA LEU A 118 -48.63 24.13 -30.28
C LEU A 118 -47.53 23.48 -29.44
N ASN A 119 -47.46 22.16 -29.49
CA ASN A 119 -46.47 21.34 -28.82
C ASN A 119 -45.47 20.77 -29.84
N VAL A 120 -44.22 21.21 -29.74
CA VAL A 120 -43.16 20.80 -30.67
C VAL A 120 -42.42 19.58 -30.13
N ILE A 121 -42.12 18.62 -31.01
CA ILE A 121 -41.42 17.37 -30.70
C ILE A 121 -40.10 17.31 -31.48
N GLY A 122 -39.00 17.16 -30.74
CA GLY A 122 -37.70 16.75 -31.23
C GLY A 122 -37.31 15.37 -30.68
N LEU A 123 -37.12 14.40 -31.57
CA LEU A 123 -36.80 13.01 -31.23
C LEU A 123 -35.30 12.72 -31.08
N GLY A 124 -34.46 13.75 -31.17
CA GLY A 124 -33.01 13.68 -31.02
C GLY A 124 -32.29 12.65 -31.90
N SER A 125 -31.01 12.48 -31.65
CA SER A 125 -30.18 11.45 -32.29
C SER A 125 -30.29 10.11 -31.54
N ILE A 126 -29.90 9.03 -32.19
CA ILE A 126 -29.70 7.74 -31.50
C ILE A 126 -28.63 7.96 -30.40
N PRO A 127 -28.82 7.45 -29.17
CA PRO A 127 -27.85 7.66 -28.11
C PRO A 127 -26.51 7.03 -28.43
N HIS A 128 -25.43 7.81 -28.31
CA HIS A 128 -24.08 7.31 -28.43
C HIS A 128 -23.58 6.84 -27.07
N VAL A 129 -23.30 5.54 -26.95
CA VAL A 129 -22.88 4.89 -25.70
C VAL A 129 -21.44 4.39 -25.86
N HIS A 130 -20.56 4.74 -24.94
CA HIS A 130 -19.17 4.28 -24.92
C HIS A 130 -18.62 4.15 -23.50
N MET A 131 -17.56 3.36 -23.35
CA MET A 131 -16.83 3.21 -22.09
C MET A 131 -15.85 4.37 -21.92
N THR A 132 -15.82 4.99 -20.73
CA THR A 132 -14.89 6.09 -20.43
C THR A 132 -13.69 5.67 -19.58
N GLY A 133 -13.79 4.54 -18.86
CA GLY A 133 -12.69 4.01 -18.04
C GLY A 133 -13.20 3.27 -16.81
N LEU A 134 -12.31 3.13 -15.81
CA LEU A 134 -12.63 2.54 -14.52
C LEU A 134 -12.90 3.65 -13.49
N LYS A 135 -14.01 3.53 -12.76
CA LYS A 135 -14.37 4.44 -11.67
C LYS A 135 -15.08 3.67 -10.57
N GLU A 136 -14.76 3.96 -9.31
CA GLU A 136 -15.38 3.33 -8.13
C GLU A 136 -15.34 1.78 -8.16
N GLY A 137 -14.30 1.19 -8.74
CA GLY A 137 -14.15 -0.27 -8.83
C GLY A 137 -15.01 -0.95 -9.90
N GLY A 138 -15.68 -0.19 -10.77
CA GLY A 138 -16.45 -0.70 -11.90
C GLY A 138 -16.10 -0.03 -13.23
N ILE A 139 -16.77 -0.45 -14.30
CA ILE A 139 -16.66 0.15 -15.64
C ILE A 139 -17.61 1.35 -15.72
N GLN A 140 -17.06 2.53 -16.02
CA GLN A 140 -17.86 3.71 -16.27
C GLN A 140 -18.27 3.77 -17.75
N VAL A 141 -19.57 3.92 -17.97
CA VAL A 141 -20.20 4.04 -19.29
C VAL A 141 -20.85 5.42 -19.39
N LEU A 142 -20.68 6.08 -20.53
CA LEU A 142 -21.29 7.37 -20.84
C LEU A 142 -22.26 7.22 -22.01
N CYS A 143 -23.46 7.77 -21.85
CA CYS A 143 -24.47 7.93 -22.88
C CYS A 143 -24.62 9.40 -23.24
N SER A 144 -24.61 9.73 -24.53
CA SER A 144 -24.73 11.10 -25.06
C SER A 144 -25.72 11.16 -26.21
N SER A 145 -26.63 12.13 -26.22
CA SER A 145 -27.55 12.34 -27.34
C SER A 145 -28.00 13.80 -27.43
N GLY A 146 -28.18 14.31 -28.66
CA GLY A 146 -28.58 15.71 -28.93
C GLY A 146 -29.83 15.83 -29.78
N GLY A 147 -30.38 17.04 -29.90
CA GLY A 147 -31.52 17.35 -30.76
C GLY A 147 -32.89 17.02 -30.17
N TRP A 148 -33.00 16.90 -28.85
CA TRP A 148 -34.27 16.59 -28.18
C TRP A 148 -35.07 17.84 -27.90
N PHE A 149 -36.39 17.77 -28.06
CA PHE A 149 -37.28 18.82 -27.58
C PHE A 149 -38.67 18.27 -27.24
N PRO A 150 -39.26 18.61 -26.08
CA PRO A 150 -38.66 19.31 -24.95
C PRO A 150 -37.58 18.44 -24.27
N SER A 151 -37.12 18.83 -23.07
CA SER A 151 -36.16 18.07 -22.28
C SER A 151 -36.58 16.58 -22.16
N PRO A 152 -35.71 15.63 -22.55
CA PRO A 152 -36.06 14.21 -22.57
C PRO A 152 -35.81 13.55 -21.21
N LYS A 153 -36.36 12.34 -21.02
CA LYS A 153 -36.12 11.49 -19.85
C LYS A 153 -35.07 10.43 -20.18
N VAL A 154 -34.02 10.34 -19.38
CA VAL A 154 -32.96 9.32 -19.53
C VAL A 154 -33.15 8.20 -18.51
N GLN A 155 -33.00 6.95 -18.95
CA GLN A 155 -33.10 5.77 -18.10
C GLN A 155 -32.11 4.71 -18.55
N TRP A 156 -31.26 4.25 -17.62
CA TRP A 156 -30.45 3.06 -17.83
C TRP A 156 -31.26 1.80 -17.52
N LYS A 157 -31.07 0.75 -18.32
CA LYS A 157 -31.73 -0.54 -18.18
C LYS A 157 -30.70 -1.67 -18.29
N ASP A 158 -30.85 -2.73 -17.49
CA ASP A 158 -30.09 -3.98 -17.67
C ASP A 158 -30.69 -4.85 -18.79
N MET A 159 -30.18 -6.07 -18.96
CA MET A 159 -30.71 -7.03 -19.97
C MET A 159 -32.13 -7.51 -19.70
N ALA A 160 -32.58 -7.51 -18.44
CA ALA A 160 -33.93 -7.86 -18.06
C ALA A 160 -34.91 -6.68 -18.19
N GLY A 161 -34.39 -5.48 -18.53
CA GLY A 161 -35.16 -4.24 -18.58
C GLY A 161 -35.34 -3.57 -17.21
N ALA A 162 -34.68 -4.06 -16.16
CA ALA A 162 -34.72 -3.45 -14.84
C ALA A 162 -33.97 -2.11 -14.85
N LYS A 163 -34.52 -1.14 -14.12
CA LYS A 163 -33.99 0.23 -14.08
C LYS A 163 -32.71 0.29 -13.27
N LEU A 164 -31.66 0.84 -13.87
CA LEU A 164 -30.38 1.09 -13.23
C LEU A 164 -30.24 2.58 -12.85
N PRO A 165 -29.60 2.91 -11.72
CA PRO A 165 -29.40 4.28 -11.29
C PRO A 165 -28.25 4.94 -12.08
N SER A 166 -28.49 6.16 -12.56
CA SER A 166 -27.43 7.00 -13.14
C SER A 166 -26.46 7.48 -12.06
N LEU A 167 -25.15 7.43 -12.31
CA LEU A 167 -24.14 8.06 -11.46
C LEU A 167 -24.19 9.59 -11.61
N SER A 168 -24.33 10.07 -12.83
CA SER A 168 -24.50 11.49 -13.13
C SER A 168 -25.40 11.69 -14.33
N GLU A 169 -26.10 12.81 -14.35
CA GLU A 169 -26.89 13.26 -15.49
C GLU A 169 -26.73 14.77 -15.63
N SER A 170 -26.54 15.23 -16.86
CA SER A 170 -26.46 16.64 -17.20
C SER A 170 -27.18 16.89 -18.51
N GLN A 171 -27.82 18.04 -18.61
CA GLN A 171 -28.55 18.46 -19.80
C GLN A 171 -28.15 19.90 -20.12
N THR A 172 -27.87 20.16 -21.39
CA THR A 172 -27.53 21.48 -21.91
C THR A 172 -28.46 21.80 -23.06
N GLN A 173 -28.78 23.08 -23.26
CA GLN A 173 -29.61 23.55 -24.36
C GLN A 173 -28.73 24.34 -25.35
N ASP A 174 -28.91 24.09 -26.64
CA ASP A 174 -28.24 24.88 -27.69
C ASP A 174 -29.00 26.16 -28.05
N TRP A 175 -28.45 26.94 -28.98
CA TRP A 175 -29.04 28.21 -29.44
C TRP A 175 -30.37 28.03 -30.17
N ASP A 176 -30.63 26.85 -30.74
CA ASP A 176 -31.91 26.50 -31.38
C ASP A 176 -32.93 26.02 -30.35
N GLY A 177 -32.57 25.95 -29.07
CA GLY A 177 -33.42 25.51 -27.98
C GLY A 177 -33.49 23.98 -27.82
N LEU A 178 -32.64 23.22 -28.51
CA LEU A 178 -32.64 21.76 -28.46
C LEU A 178 -31.76 21.26 -27.31
N PHE A 179 -32.22 20.18 -26.67
CA PHE A 179 -31.55 19.57 -25.54
C PHE A 179 -30.51 18.54 -26.00
N HIS A 180 -29.33 18.66 -25.41
CA HIS A 180 -28.27 17.67 -25.44
C HIS A 180 -28.08 17.10 -24.05
N VAL A 181 -28.19 15.77 -23.93
CA VAL A 181 -28.14 15.06 -22.66
C VAL A 181 -26.90 14.18 -22.57
N LYS A 182 -26.31 14.14 -21.38
CA LYS A 182 -25.22 13.23 -21.03
C LYS A 182 -25.56 12.55 -19.71
N SER A 183 -25.50 11.23 -19.68
CA SER A 183 -25.72 10.42 -18.48
C SER A 183 -24.61 9.39 -18.34
N SER A 184 -24.15 9.14 -17.11
CA SER A 184 -23.15 8.11 -16.83
C SER A 184 -23.66 7.06 -15.85
N LEU A 185 -23.15 5.84 -16.00
CA LEU A 185 -23.44 4.67 -15.17
C LEU A 185 -22.11 4.00 -14.79
N VAL A 186 -22.01 3.47 -13.58
CA VAL A 186 -20.90 2.61 -13.16
C VAL A 186 -21.43 1.19 -12.97
N VAL A 187 -20.85 0.25 -13.71
CA VAL A 187 -21.22 -1.17 -13.67
C VAL A 187 -20.16 -1.93 -12.91
N THR A 188 -20.53 -2.48 -11.75
CA THR A 188 -19.64 -3.25 -10.87
C THR A 188 -19.87 -4.76 -10.95
N ASP A 189 -21.10 -5.18 -11.24
CA ASP A 189 -21.46 -6.59 -11.38
C ASP A 189 -21.00 -7.12 -12.75
N SER A 190 -20.06 -8.06 -12.74
CA SER A 190 -19.52 -8.69 -13.95
C SER A 190 -20.52 -9.58 -14.69
N SER A 191 -21.65 -9.93 -14.07
CA SER A 191 -22.73 -10.66 -14.75
C SER A 191 -23.56 -9.75 -15.68
N MET A 192 -23.47 -8.42 -15.52
CA MET A 192 -24.12 -7.45 -16.39
C MET A 192 -23.35 -7.31 -17.72
N SER A 193 -23.65 -8.22 -18.65
CA SER A 193 -22.99 -8.27 -19.96
C SER A 193 -23.40 -7.15 -20.92
N ASN A 194 -24.66 -6.68 -20.87
CA ASN A 194 -25.14 -5.54 -21.66
C ASN A 194 -25.87 -4.54 -20.77
N VAL A 195 -25.63 -3.26 -21.04
CA VAL A 195 -26.42 -2.15 -20.47
C VAL A 195 -26.99 -1.30 -21.58
N THR A 196 -28.22 -0.85 -21.38
CA THR A 196 -28.98 -0.08 -22.37
C THR A 196 -29.25 1.32 -21.84
N CYS A 197 -28.88 2.35 -22.61
CA CYS A 197 -29.33 3.72 -22.39
C CYS A 197 -30.62 3.96 -23.17
N SER A 198 -31.68 4.37 -22.48
CA SER A 198 -33.00 4.68 -23.04
C SER A 198 -33.27 6.17 -22.87
N ILE A 199 -33.53 6.89 -23.96
CA ILE A 199 -33.89 8.31 -23.93
C ILE A 199 -35.28 8.47 -24.52
N GLN A 200 -36.21 9.00 -23.74
CA GLN A 200 -37.62 9.10 -24.09
C GLN A 200 -38.07 10.56 -24.20
N ASN A 201 -38.80 10.88 -25.28
CA ASN A 201 -39.47 12.15 -25.42
C ASN A 201 -40.79 12.15 -24.60
N PRO A 202 -41.01 13.11 -23.69
CA PRO A 202 -42.14 13.05 -22.77
C PRO A 202 -43.50 13.34 -23.41
N LEU A 203 -43.53 14.00 -24.58
CA LEU A 203 -44.78 14.36 -25.26
C LEU A 203 -45.25 13.24 -26.18
N SER A 204 -44.34 12.67 -26.98
CA SER A 204 -44.67 11.59 -27.92
C SER A 204 -44.61 10.19 -27.30
N GLY A 205 -43.94 10.05 -26.15
CA GLY A 205 -43.67 8.75 -25.52
C GLY A 205 -42.64 7.90 -26.27
N GLN A 206 -42.15 8.34 -27.43
CA GLN A 206 -41.17 7.61 -28.23
C GLN A 206 -39.80 7.60 -27.54
N GLU A 207 -39.16 6.44 -27.52
CA GLU A 207 -37.81 6.27 -26.99
C GLU A 207 -36.80 5.88 -28.06
N LYS A 208 -35.57 6.38 -27.92
CA LYS A 208 -34.40 5.90 -28.65
C LYS A 208 -33.45 5.22 -27.68
N VAL A 209 -33.01 4.03 -28.06
CA VAL A 209 -32.17 3.17 -27.22
C VAL A 209 -30.84 2.90 -27.89
N SER A 210 -29.81 2.70 -27.07
CA SER A 210 -28.53 2.16 -27.51
C SER A 210 -27.94 1.29 -26.39
N SER A 211 -27.35 0.17 -26.78
CA SER A 211 -26.78 -0.80 -25.85
C SER A 211 -25.28 -0.93 -26.07
N ILE A 212 -24.55 -1.23 -25.01
CA ILE A 212 -23.13 -1.57 -25.08
C ILE A 212 -22.88 -2.88 -24.35
N PHE A 213 -22.03 -3.71 -24.97
CA PHE A 213 -21.52 -4.92 -24.35
C PHE A 213 -20.31 -4.61 -23.48
N LEU A 214 -20.33 -5.09 -22.24
CA LEU A 214 -19.29 -4.92 -21.24
C LEU A 214 -18.53 -6.24 -21.09
N PRO A 215 -17.30 -6.34 -21.61
CA PRO A 215 -16.60 -7.61 -21.61
C PRO A 215 -16.10 -7.96 -20.20
N GLU A 216 -16.31 -9.20 -19.75
CA GLU A 216 -15.86 -9.71 -18.45
C GLU A 216 -14.38 -9.40 -18.10
N PRO A 217 -13.41 -9.41 -19.03
CA PRO A 217 -12.01 -9.09 -18.71
C PRO A 217 -11.77 -7.69 -18.13
N PHE A 218 -12.67 -6.74 -18.34
CA PHE A 218 -12.51 -5.35 -17.88
C PHE A 218 -12.98 -5.12 -16.44
N PHE A 219 -13.64 -6.10 -15.81
CA PHE A 219 -13.96 -6.02 -14.39
C PHE A 219 -12.72 -6.33 -13.55
N PRO A 220 -12.36 -5.49 -12.57
CA PRO A 220 -11.22 -5.73 -11.70
C PRO A 220 -11.44 -7.03 -10.91
N ARG A 221 -10.74 -8.09 -11.31
CA ARG A 221 -10.79 -9.36 -10.58
C ARG A 221 -10.21 -9.15 -9.20
N MET A 222 -10.92 -9.62 -8.17
CA MET A 222 -10.32 -9.78 -6.84
C MET A 222 -9.08 -10.65 -7.02
N SER A 223 -7.90 -10.06 -6.79
CA SER A 223 -6.66 -10.74 -7.12
C SER A 223 -6.55 -12.03 -6.28
N PRO A 224 -6.33 -13.22 -6.88
CA PRO A 224 -6.46 -14.50 -6.19
C PRO A 224 -5.67 -14.60 -4.87
N TRP A 225 -4.51 -13.93 -4.82
CA TRP A 225 -3.69 -13.87 -3.61
C TRP A 225 -4.35 -13.15 -2.44
N LYS A 226 -5.22 -12.15 -2.66
CA LYS A 226 -5.93 -11.43 -1.58
C LYS A 226 -6.95 -12.33 -0.88
N ALA A 227 -7.68 -13.16 -1.64
CA ALA A 227 -8.60 -14.14 -1.09
C ALA A 227 -7.84 -15.27 -0.37
N ALA A 228 -6.71 -15.72 -0.93
CA ALA A 228 -5.84 -16.71 -0.29
C ALA A 228 -5.30 -16.20 1.06
N LEU A 229 -4.79 -14.97 1.13
CA LEU A 229 -4.27 -14.37 2.37
C LEU A 229 -5.34 -14.20 3.44
N ALA A 230 -6.57 -13.83 3.07
CA ALA A 230 -7.67 -13.70 4.02
C ALA A 230 -8.05 -15.03 4.69
N GLY A 231 -7.87 -16.16 3.99
CA GLY A 231 -8.10 -17.50 4.54
C GLY A 231 -6.88 -18.10 5.25
N THR A 232 -5.67 -17.91 4.72
CA THR A 232 -4.47 -18.56 5.25
C THR A 232 -3.92 -17.87 6.49
N VAL A 233 -4.00 -16.54 6.58
CA VAL A 233 -3.45 -15.79 7.72
C VAL A 233 -4.16 -16.13 9.04
N PRO A 234 -5.51 -16.19 9.11
CA PRO A 234 -6.19 -16.61 10.34
C PRO A 234 -5.84 -18.03 10.76
N VAL A 235 -5.72 -18.97 9.80
CA VAL A 235 -5.37 -20.36 10.07
C VAL A 235 -3.94 -20.47 10.62
N LEU A 236 -2.99 -19.75 10.02
CA LEU A 236 -1.61 -19.71 10.51
C LEU A 236 -1.53 -19.10 11.92
N VAL A 237 -2.28 -18.04 12.19
CA VAL A 237 -2.35 -17.45 13.55
C VAL A 237 -2.92 -18.45 14.55
N LEU A 238 -3.99 -19.17 14.22
CA LEU A 238 -4.55 -20.20 15.10
C LEU A 238 -3.57 -21.36 15.34
N LEU A 239 -2.81 -21.77 14.33
CA LEU A 239 -1.78 -22.79 14.48
C LEU A 239 -0.65 -22.33 15.40
N LEU A 240 -0.18 -21.08 15.26
CA LEU A 240 0.84 -20.51 16.13
C LEU A 240 0.37 -20.38 17.58
N ILE A 241 -0.89 -19.98 17.79
CA ILE A 241 -1.51 -19.96 19.13
C ILE A 241 -1.60 -21.38 19.71
N GLY A 242 -1.97 -22.37 18.90
CA GLY A 242 -2.01 -23.78 19.31
C GLY A 242 -0.64 -24.33 19.71
N ILE A 243 0.40 -24.06 18.92
CA ILE A 243 1.79 -24.47 19.23
C ILE A 243 2.28 -23.79 20.51
N SER A 244 2.04 -22.49 20.65
CA SER A 244 2.39 -21.74 21.86
C SER A 244 1.69 -22.30 23.10
N TYR A 245 0.40 -22.66 22.99
CA TYR A 245 -0.36 -23.26 24.08
C TYR A 245 0.15 -24.66 24.47
N ILE A 246 0.53 -25.50 23.50
CA ILE A 246 1.13 -26.81 23.76
C ILE A 246 2.48 -26.66 24.46
N GLY A 247 3.34 -25.76 23.96
CA GLY A 247 4.63 -25.46 24.60
C GLY A 247 4.49 -24.94 26.03
N TRP A 248 3.52 -24.05 26.28
CA TRP A 248 3.22 -23.56 27.62
C TRP A 248 2.73 -24.67 28.56
N LYS A 249 1.88 -25.58 28.05
CA LYS A 249 1.37 -26.73 28.83
C LYS A 249 2.48 -27.72 29.20
N GLU A 250 3.40 -28.01 28.29
CA GLU A 250 4.56 -28.87 28.59
C GLU A 250 5.52 -28.22 29.58
N HIS A 251 5.77 -26.91 29.46
CA HIS A 251 6.56 -26.16 30.43
C HIS A 251 5.94 -26.24 31.84
N GLN A 252 4.62 -26.05 31.94
CA GLN A 252 3.90 -26.11 33.22
C GLN A 252 3.84 -27.53 33.83
N ALA A 253 4.01 -28.58 33.02
CA ALA A 253 4.13 -29.96 33.52
C ALA A 253 5.54 -30.22 34.07
N LYS A 254 6.57 -29.76 33.36
CA LYS A 254 7.96 -29.85 33.82
C LYS A 254 8.20 -29.05 35.11
N ASP A 255 7.62 -27.86 35.23
CA ASP A 255 7.73 -27.05 36.45
C ASP A 255 7.08 -27.76 37.65
N ARG A 256 5.95 -28.45 37.44
CA ARG A 256 5.31 -29.26 38.50
C ARG A 256 6.14 -30.47 38.91
N GLU A 257 6.79 -31.14 37.96
CA GLU A 257 7.73 -32.23 38.28
C GLU A 257 8.97 -31.73 39.03
N ILE A 258 9.46 -30.53 38.71
CA ILE A 258 10.58 -29.91 39.43
C ILE A 258 10.15 -29.55 40.86
N GLU A 259 8.95 -28.97 41.04
CA GLU A 259 8.41 -28.62 42.35
C GLU A 259 8.13 -29.87 43.22
N GLU A 260 7.64 -30.96 42.63
CA GLU A 260 7.48 -32.26 43.32
C GLU A 260 8.83 -32.86 43.72
N LYS A 261 9.83 -32.85 42.82
CA LYS A 261 11.19 -33.31 43.15
C LYS A 261 11.85 -32.46 44.22
N GLU A 262 11.57 -31.16 44.24
CA GLU A 262 12.08 -30.25 45.27
C GLU A 262 11.42 -30.53 46.64
N LYS A 263 10.11 -30.82 46.66
CA LYS A 263 9.40 -31.27 47.88
C LYS A 263 9.88 -32.62 48.39
N GLU A 264 10.05 -33.62 47.50
CA GLU A 264 10.64 -34.92 47.88
C GLU A 264 12.06 -34.76 48.42
N SER A 265 12.88 -33.89 47.81
CA SER A 265 14.23 -33.59 48.29
C SER A 265 14.22 -32.91 49.67
N GLN A 266 13.24 -32.03 49.94
CA GLN A 266 13.07 -31.40 51.26
C GLN A 266 12.64 -32.40 52.34
N GLU A 267 11.71 -33.32 52.04
CA GLU A 267 11.32 -34.39 52.96
C GLU A 267 12.48 -35.36 53.24
N ILE A 268 13.27 -35.72 52.21
CA ILE A 268 14.49 -36.54 52.37
C ILE A 268 15.56 -35.82 53.20
N GLN A 269 15.71 -34.49 53.06
CA GLN A 269 16.59 -33.69 53.92
C GLN A 269 16.11 -33.63 55.36
N GLN A 270 14.80 -33.55 55.60
CA GLN A 270 14.23 -33.54 56.95
C GLN A 270 14.44 -34.88 57.66
N ILE A 271 14.21 -36.01 56.96
CA ILE A 271 14.52 -37.36 57.48
C ILE A 271 16.03 -37.55 57.72
N ARG A 272 16.88 -36.93 56.89
CA ARG A 272 18.34 -36.93 57.08
C ARG A 272 18.75 -36.15 58.32
N ASN A 273 18.14 -34.98 58.57
CA ASN A 273 18.42 -34.17 59.76
C ASN A 273 17.94 -34.87 61.05
N GLU A 274 16.78 -35.52 61.02
CA GLU A 274 16.30 -36.34 62.16
C GLU A 274 17.19 -37.56 62.41
N LYS A 275 17.72 -38.19 61.35
CA LYS A 275 18.75 -39.24 61.46
C LYS A 275 20.08 -38.70 61.98
N GLU A 276 20.48 -37.47 61.64
CA GLU A 276 21.70 -36.84 62.15
C GLU A 276 21.60 -36.44 63.63
N GLU A 277 20.41 -36.12 64.14
CA GLU A 277 20.20 -35.92 65.58
C GLU A 277 20.18 -37.25 66.36
N ALA A 278 19.58 -38.31 65.79
CA ALA A 278 19.61 -39.66 66.36
C ALA A 278 21.02 -40.30 66.33
N LEU A 279 21.92 -39.80 65.48
CA LEU A 279 23.29 -40.28 65.28
C LEU A 279 24.35 -39.41 66.00
N LYS A 280 23.95 -38.49 66.89
CA LYS A 280 24.88 -37.71 67.74
C LYS A 280 25.23 -38.38 69.08
N ILE A 281 24.70 -39.58 69.36
CA ILE A 281 25.10 -40.44 70.51
C ILE A 281 25.77 -41.72 69.97
N ARG A 282 26.86 -41.58 69.21
CA ARG A 282 27.86 -42.66 69.07
C ARG A 282 29.21 -42.09 68.68
N ASP A 283 30.03 -41.95 69.70
CA ASP A 283 31.37 -41.38 69.68
C ASP A 283 32.37 -42.05 68.74
N TRP A 284 33.31 -41.19 68.33
CA TRP A 284 34.76 -41.39 68.21
C TRP A 284 35.28 -42.44 67.21
N LYS A 285 35.44 -42.02 65.94
CA LYS A 285 36.65 -42.34 65.14
C LYS A 285 36.74 -41.50 63.86
N LYS A 286 37.78 -40.65 63.82
CA LYS A 286 38.50 -40.07 62.66
C LYS A 286 37.92 -38.80 61.97
N VAL A 287 38.14 -37.66 62.63
CA VAL A 287 38.83 -36.40 62.20
C VAL A 287 39.55 -36.50 60.82
N LEU A 288 39.63 -35.54 59.88
CA LEU A 288 39.03 -34.22 59.53
C LEU A 288 39.86 -33.68 58.34
N ILE A 289 39.36 -33.55 57.09
CA ILE A 289 39.85 -32.62 56.01
C ILE A 289 38.72 -32.35 54.96
N TYR A 290 38.33 -31.08 54.76
CA TYR A 290 37.56 -30.48 53.62
C TYR A 290 38.55 -29.86 52.58
N PRO A 291 38.22 -29.10 51.49
CA PRO A 291 37.13 -29.02 50.48
C PRO A 291 37.66 -28.79 49.01
N GLY A 292 36.79 -28.77 47.97
CA GLY A 292 37.18 -28.38 46.60
C GLY A 292 36.81 -26.93 46.26
N LYS A 293 37.81 -26.04 46.27
CA LYS A 293 37.72 -24.57 46.22
C LYS A 293 37.84 -24.08 44.76
N LEU A 294 36.91 -23.25 44.27
CA LEU A 294 37.15 -22.40 43.09
C LEU A 294 38.26 -21.39 43.46
N ILE A 295 39.34 -21.35 42.69
CA ILE A 295 40.47 -20.48 42.96
C ILE A 295 40.50 -19.41 41.86
N MET A 296 40.25 -18.15 42.24
CA MET A 296 40.68 -17.00 41.43
C MET A 296 42.20 -17.02 41.34
N ALA A 297 42.74 -17.08 40.13
CA ALA A 297 44.15 -16.80 39.92
C ALA A 297 44.35 -15.28 39.95
N PRO A 298 45.13 -14.71 40.88
CA PRO A 298 45.48 -13.30 40.81
C PRO A 298 46.41 -13.07 39.63
N VAL A 299 45.87 -12.52 38.54
CA VAL A 299 46.64 -12.04 37.38
C VAL A 299 47.08 -10.61 37.73
N ASN A 300 48.28 -10.46 38.27
CA ASN A 300 48.83 -9.13 38.58
C ASN A 300 49.53 -8.59 37.32
N LEU A 301 49.06 -7.46 36.80
CA LEU A 301 49.70 -6.77 35.68
C LEU A 301 50.96 -6.08 36.21
N ASN A 302 52.11 -6.75 36.17
CA ASN A 302 53.38 -6.10 36.46
C ASN A 302 53.76 -5.23 35.26
N HIS A 303 53.53 -3.93 35.37
CA HIS A 303 54.09 -2.96 34.43
C HIS A 303 55.56 -2.76 34.77
N GLU A 304 56.41 -3.71 34.37
CA GLU A 304 57.86 -3.53 34.47
C GLU A 304 58.38 -2.72 33.28
N LEU A 305 58.50 -1.41 33.50
CA LEU A 305 59.36 -0.54 32.71
C LEU A 305 60.82 -0.96 32.95
N PHE A 306 61.35 -1.83 32.10
CA PHE A 306 62.79 -2.02 31.99
C PHE A 306 63.35 -1.18 30.85
N HIS A 307 63.87 -0.01 31.23
CA HIS A 307 64.97 0.61 30.50
C HIS A 307 66.18 -0.33 30.61
N GLN A 308 66.69 -0.82 29.48
CA GLN A 308 68.09 -1.24 29.47
C GLN A 308 68.77 -0.97 28.14
N ASN A 309 69.55 0.12 28.17
CA ASN A 309 70.70 0.38 27.32
C ASN A 309 71.53 -0.88 27.10
N ASN A 310 71.90 -1.16 25.86
CA ASN A 310 73.31 -1.22 25.46
C ASN A 310 73.45 -1.44 23.94
N SER A 311 73.82 -0.34 23.27
CA SER A 311 74.89 -0.23 22.26
C SER A 311 75.20 -1.42 21.31
N ASP A 312 74.80 -1.24 20.04
CA ASP A 312 75.53 -1.36 18.74
C ASP A 312 76.67 -2.42 18.58
N PRO A 313 76.83 -3.08 17.40
CA PRO A 313 77.35 -2.36 16.22
C PRO A 313 76.89 -2.83 14.81
N LYS A 314 76.88 -1.84 13.89
CA LYS A 314 76.86 -1.90 12.40
C LYS A 314 77.88 -2.81 11.70
N ARG A 315 77.48 -3.36 10.52
CA ARG A 315 78.18 -3.46 9.18
C ARG A 315 77.75 -4.73 8.41
N LYS A 316 77.85 -4.92 7.08
CA LYS A 316 77.79 -4.15 5.80
C LYS A 316 77.97 -5.19 4.66
N LYS A 317 77.26 -5.02 3.52
CA LYS A 317 77.64 -5.22 2.10
C LYS A 317 77.58 -6.57 1.32
N ASP A 318 76.96 -6.42 0.13
CA ASP A 318 77.25 -6.90 -1.26
C ASP A 318 76.82 -8.28 -1.79
N GLY A 319 76.17 -8.27 -2.99
CA GLY A 319 76.22 -9.33 -4.02
C GLY A 319 74.90 -9.72 -4.74
N ARG A 320 74.78 -9.41 -6.06
CA ARG A 320 73.82 -9.88 -7.12
C ARG A 320 73.72 -11.43 -7.24
N GLU A 321 72.76 -12.13 -7.87
CA GLU A 321 71.79 -11.91 -8.98
C GLU A 321 70.73 -13.06 -8.99
N GLU A 322 69.52 -12.80 -9.54
CA GLU A 322 68.44 -13.65 -10.14
C GLU A 322 68.27 -15.14 -9.73
N THR A 323 67.08 -15.67 -9.35
CA THR A 323 65.86 -15.86 -10.17
C THR A 323 64.71 -16.44 -9.30
N GLN A 324 63.45 -16.24 -9.73
CA GLN A 324 62.24 -17.08 -9.53
C GLN A 324 61.46 -17.06 -8.20
N ASP A 325 60.20 -16.61 -8.32
CA ASP A 325 58.95 -17.05 -7.68
C ASP A 325 58.95 -17.51 -6.21
N LEU A 326 58.22 -16.75 -5.36
CA LEU A 326 57.26 -17.19 -4.32
C LEU A 326 57.27 -16.21 -3.12
N PRO A 327 56.12 -15.69 -2.66
CA PRO A 327 56.10 -14.78 -1.52
C PRO A 327 56.15 -15.53 -0.17
N LEU A 328 56.99 -14.99 0.69
CA LEU A 328 56.91 -14.98 2.16
C LEU A 328 57.12 -16.31 2.89
N ALA A 329 58.38 -16.56 3.23
CA ALA A 329 58.71 -16.92 4.61
C ALA A 329 59.47 -15.73 5.22
N ASP A 330 58.78 -14.86 5.96
CA ASP A 330 59.46 -13.95 6.89
C ASP A 330 59.31 -14.54 8.30
N ASN A 331 60.43 -15.05 8.78
CA ASN A 331 60.56 -15.89 9.97
C ASN A 331 61.46 -15.14 10.94
N LYS A 332 60.89 -14.15 11.65
CA LYS A 332 61.45 -13.52 12.87
C LYS A 332 60.35 -12.62 13.44
N GLY A 333 59.65 -12.98 14.51
CA GLY A 333 60.22 -13.41 15.77
C GLY A 333 60.51 -12.19 16.65
N ASP A 334 59.49 -11.39 16.96
CA ASP A 334 59.42 -10.61 18.19
C ASP A 334 57.98 -10.67 18.72
N CYS A 335 57.65 -11.84 19.25
CA CYS A 335 56.65 -11.89 20.29
C CYS A 335 57.32 -11.36 21.55
N ASN A 336 57.13 -10.08 21.84
CA ASN A 336 57.21 -9.56 23.20
C ASN A 336 56.30 -10.47 24.05
N LEU A 337 56.95 -11.44 24.70
CA LEU A 337 56.33 -12.53 25.39
C LEU A 337 56.05 -12.01 26.80
N LEU A 338 54.87 -11.41 26.99
CA LEU A 338 54.37 -11.17 28.33
C LEU A 338 53.96 -12.53 28.89
N THR A 339 54.94 -13.29 29.40
CA THR A 339 54.65 -14.41 30.28
C THR A 339 54.08 -13.84 31.55
N LEU A 340 52.79 -14.06 31.76
CA LEU A 340 52.22 -14.01 33.10
C LEU A 340 53.00 -15.01 33.97
N ASP A 341 53.74 -14.51 34.95
CA ASP A 341 54.42 -15.32 35.95
C ASP A 341 53.36 -15.97 36.84
N GLY A 342 52.80 -17.07 36.34
CA GLY A 342 51.74 -17.82 36.97
C GLY A 342 51.95 -19.32 36.75
N LYS A 343 51.54 -20.11 37.74
CA LYS A 343 51.59 -21.58 37.67
C LYS A 343 50.80 -22.07 36.45
N GLY A 344 51.38 -23.00 35.68
CA GLY A 344 50.65 -23.68 34.62
C GLY A 344 49.55 -24.58 35.19
N PHE A 345 48.50 -24.77 34.41
CA PHE A 345 47.35 -25.58 34.76
C PHE A 345 47.48 -26.97 34.13
N THR A 346 47.34 -28.00 34.96
CA THR A 346 47.38 -29.41 34.55
C THR A 346 46.15 -30.20 34.97
N THR A 347 45.31 -29.62 35.84
CA THR A 347 44.04 -30.18 36.35
C THR A 347 43.25 -29.04 36.98
N GLY A 348 41.93 -29.11 36.98
CA GLY A 348 41.03 -28.21 37.69
C GLY A 348 40.40 -27.15 36.79
N ARG A 349 39.48 -26.41 37.42
CA ARG A 349 38.68 -25.36 36.79
C ARG A 349 39.12 -24.01 37.29
N TYR A 350 39.45 -23.13 36.35
CA TYR A 350 40.02 -21.81 36.62
C TYR A 350 39.31 -20.76 35.79
N TYR A 351 39.30 -19.53 36.31
CA TYR A 351 38.95 -18.37 35.51
C TYR A 351 39.85 -17.20 35.86
N TRP A 352 40.04 -16.32 34.89
CA TRP A 352 40.69 -15.05 35.10
C TRP A 352 40.07 -13.97 34.20
N GLU A 353 40.16 -12.74 34.68
CA GLU A 353 39.64 -11.55 34.01
C GLU A 353 40.78 -10.80 33.35
N VAL A 354 40.53 -10.32 32.13
CA VAL A 354 41.47 -9.48 31.39
C VAL A 354 40.74 -8.23 30.93
N ASP A 355 41.28 -7.09 31.36
CA ASP A 355 40.88 -5.77 30.85
C ASP A 355 41.65 -5.54 29.56
N VAL A 356 40.92 -5.56 28.45
CA VAL A 356 41.42 -5.21 27.13
C VAL A 356 40.91 -3.80 26.89
N GLU A 357 41.62 -2.82 27.46
CA GLU A 357 41.41 -1.39 27.19
C GLU A 357 41.30 -1.12 25.67
N ASP A 358 40.91 0.09 25.24
CA ASP A 358 40.57 0.46 23.84
C ASP A 358 41.75 0.43 22.83
N ASN A 359 42.66 -0.52 23.00
CA ASN A 359 43.76 -0.88 22.13
C ASN A 359 43.27 -1.58 20.86
N ASP A 360 43.91 -1.24 19.74
CA ASP A 360 43.57 -1.75 18.42
C ASP A 360 44.18 -3.12 18.09
N GLU A 361 45.18 -3.57 18.85
CA GLU A 361 45.87 -4.85 18.61
C GLU A 361 46.20 -5.59 19.92
N TRP A 362 45.56 -6.75 20.14
CA TRP A 362 45.82 -7.63 21.28
C TRP A 362 45.50 -9.11 20.98
N VAL A 363 46.12 -10.02 21.75
CA VAL A 363 45.85 -11.47 21.70
C VAL A 363 45.70 -12.02 23.12
N LEU A 364 44.64 -12.78 23.39
CA LEU A 364 44.32 -13.35 24.70
C LEU A 364 43.88 -14.81 24.60
N GLY A 365 44.35 -15.68 25.48
CA GLY A 365 43.84 -17.03 25.63
C GLY A 365 44.79 -17.93 26.43
N VAL A 366 45.07 -19.12 25.92
CA VAL A 366 46.05 -20.04 26.51
C VAL A 366 46.99 -20.61 25.46
N TYR A 367 48.16 -21.06 25.91
CA TYR A 367 49.02 -21.93 25.13
C TYR A 367 49.33 -23.22 25.90
N GLU A 368 49.40 -24.30 25.15
CA GLU A 368 49.73 -25.65 25.60
C GLU A 368 51.19 -25.95 25.26
N THR A 369 51.95 -26.44 26.24
CA THR A 369 53.35 -26.86 26.06
C THR A 369 53.71 -28.04 26.97
N ASN A 370 54.65 -28.87 26.50
CA ASN A 370 55.20 -30.00 27.24
C ASN A 370 56.38 -29.63 28.16
N GLU A 371 56.77 -28.35 28.20
CA GLU A 371 57.94 -27.88 28.95
C GLU A 371 57.54 -27.10 30.20
N GLU A 372 57.92 -27.60 31.38
CA GLU A 372 58.03 -26.78 32.59
C GLU A 372 59.26 -25.85 32.44
N LYS A 373 59.06 -24.56 32.71
CA LYS A 373 59.98 -23.43 32.43
C LYS A 373 61.49 -23.73 32.60
N MET A 374 62.28 -23.24 31.62
CA MET A 374 63.75 -23.10 31.52
C MET A 374 64.59 -24.32 31.06
N ALA A 375 64.92 -24.37 29.77
CA ALA A 375 66.25 -24.77 29.32
C ALA A 375 66.59 -24.12 27.94
N PRO A 376 67.74 -23.42 27.80
CA PRO A 376 68.20 -22.91 26.52
C PRO A 376 68.85 -24.03 25.71
N LEU A 377 68.64 -23.99 24.38
CA LEU A 377 69.16 -24.92 23.38
C LEU A 377 68.62 -26.36 23.46
N LYS A 378 67.44 -26.57 22.87
CA LYS A 378 67.13 -27.67 21.93
C LYS A 378 65.81 -27.34 21.22
N LYS A 379 65.71 -27.74 19.95
CA LYS A 379 64.62 -27.57 18.95
C LYS A 379 63.30 -26.92 19.43
N PRO A 380 62.70 -25.98 18.67
CA PRO A 380 61.47 -25.31 19.08
C PRO A 380 60.39 -26.34 19.43
N SER A 381 59.97 -26.34 20.68
CA SER A 381 58.86 -27.15 21.17
C SER A 381 57.57 -26.67 20.47
N MET A 382 56.77 -27.63 19.95
CA MET A 382 55.46 -27.32 19.37
C MET A 382 54.55 -26.79 20.47
N LYS A 383 54.33 -25.47 20.47
CA LYS A 383 53.30 -24.80 21.25
C LYS A 383 52.01 -24.73 20.45
N LYS A 384 50.91 -25.13 21.07
CA LYS A 384 49.57 -24.97 20.52
C LYS A 384 48.87 -23.83 21.24
N PHE A 385 48.36 -22.86 20.50
CA PHE A 385 47.68 -21.69 21.00
C PHE A 385 46.18 -21.81 20.73
N ARG A 386 45.37 -21.40 21.69
CA ARG A 386 43.92 -21.19 21.56
C ARG A 386 43.60 -19.81 22.11
N VAL A 387 43.34 -18.86 21.22
CA VAL A 387 43.31 -17.43 21.55
C VAL A 387 42.23 -16.68 20.77
N LEU A 388 41.77 -15.58 21.35
CA LEU A 388 41.09 -14.50 20.65
C LEU A 388 42.11 -13.44 20.23
N GLU A 389 42.01 -12.95 18.99
CA GLU A 389 42.84 -11.89 18.45
C GLU A 389 41.98 -10.73 17.95
N LYS A 390 42.37 -9.50 18.31
CA LYS A 390 41.95 -8.26 17.66
C LYS A 390 43.14 -7.67 16.92
N LYS A 391 43.02 -7.43 15.61
CA LYS A 391 44.08 -6.83 14.80
C LYS A 391 43.53 -5.98 13.67
N LYS A 392 43.90 -4.69 13.62
CA LYS A 392 43.50 -3.74 12.56
C LYS A 392 41.98 -3.73 12.27
N GLY A 393 41.16 -3.85 13.31
CA GLY A 393 39.70 -3.85 13.21
C GLY A 393 39.05 -5.21 12.94
N GLU A 394 39.82 -6.28 12.74
CA GLU A 394 39.30 -7.66 12.69
C GLU A 394 39.34 -8.29 14.09
N PHE A 395 38.25 -8.95 14.48
CA PHE A 395 38.15 -9.73 15.72
C PHE A 395 37.87 -11.19 15.38
N ARG A 396 38.68 -12.12 15.87
CA ARG A 396 38.61 -13.53 15.47
C ARG A 396 39.10 -14.49 16.55
N ALA A 397 38.58 -15.72 16.50
CA ALA A 397 39.08 -16.84 17.27
C ALA A 397 40.10 -17.64 16.44
N LEU A 398 41.25 -17.93 17.06
CA LEU A 398 42.38 -18.62 16.42
C LEU A 398 42.85 -19.80 17.26
N ALA A 399 42.98 -20.96 16.60
CA ALA A 399 43.77 -22.07 17.11
C ALA A 399 44.94 -22.32 16.15
N CYS A 400 46.18 -22.30 16.66
CA CYS A 400 47.37 -22.53 15.84
C CYS A 400 48.41 -23.38 16.55
N ASP A 401 49.13 -24.18 15.78
CA ASP A 401 50.38 -24.80 16.20
C ASP A 401 51.55 -24.00 15.60
N SER A 402 52.76 -24.20 16.11
CA SER A 402 53.98 -23.41 15.87
C SER A 402 54.37 -23.21 14.40
N GLN A 403 53.69 -23.88 13.47
CA GLN A 403 53.91 -23.79 12.01
C GLN A 403 52.61 -23.78 11.17
N LYS A 404 51.41 -23.86 11.77
CA LYS A 404 50.14 -23.94 11.00
C LYS A 404 48.93 -23.43 11.79
N VAL A 405 48.09 -22.62 11.14
CA VAL A 405 46.76 -22.26 11.65
C VAL A 405 45.81 -23.45 11.47
N LEU A 406 45.19 -23.89 12.56
CA LEU A 406 44.28 -25.04 12.62
C LEU A 406 42.81 -24.61 12.53
N LEU A 407 42.48 -23.46 13.12
CA LEU A 407 41.14 -22.87 13.09
C LEU A 407 41.26 -21.34 13.07
N GLU A 408 40.50 -20.70 12.20
CA GLU A 408 40.35 -19.25 12.12
C GLU A 408 38.88 -18.92 11.85
N GLU A 409 38.22 -18.36 12.87
CA GLU A 409 36.80 -17.98 12.79
C GLU A 409 36.64 -16.48 13.06
N PRO A 410 36.17 -15.69 12.08
CA PRO A 410 35.88 -14.28 12.28
C PRO A 410 34.67 -14.13 13.21
N LEU A 411 34.80 -13.25 14.20
CA LEU A 411 33.75 -12.95 15.16
C LEU A 411 33.06 -11.64 14.76
N THR A 412 31.74 -11.70 14.58
CA THR A 412 30.92 -10.56 14.12
C THR A 412 30.52 -9.62 15.26
N GLU A 413 30.87 -9.94 16.52
CA GLU A 413 30.55 -9.15 17.70
C GLU A 413 31.49 -7.95 17.87
N GLU A 414 30.96 -6.84 18.41
CA GLU A 414 31.80 -5.72 18.82
C GLU A 414 32.79 -6.16 19.90
N CYS A 415 34.07 -5.84 19.69
CA CYS A 415 35.15 -6.23 20.59
C CYS A 415 34.89 -5.69 22.02
N PRO A 416 34.71 -6.57 23.03
CA PRO A 416 34.42 -6.14 24.39
C PRO A 416 35.66 -5.54 25.06
N GLN A 417 35.44 -4.63 26.03
CA GLN A 417 36.50 -4.01 26.82
C GLN A 417 37.02 -4.92 27.95
N LYS A 418 36.20 -5.86 28.45
CA LYS A 418 36.60 -6.78 29.51
C LYS A 418 36.14 -8.20 29.20
N ILE A 419 37.09 -9.14 29.22
CA ILE A 419 36.87 -10.54 28.85
C ILE A 419 37.23 -11.43 30.04
N VAL A 420 36.34 -12.38 30.35
CA VAL A 420 36.66 -13.50 31.24
C VAL A 420 37.05 -14.70 30.40
N VAL A 421 38.16 -15.32 30.76
CA VAL A 421 38.58 -16.61 30.23
C VAL A 421 38.27 -17.67 31.28
N PHE A 422 37.47 -18.66 30.91
CA PHE A 422 37.17 -19.84 31.72
C PHE A 422 37.90 -21.05 31.15
N LEU A 423 38.60 -21.78 32.01
CA LEU A 423 39.33 -23.00 31.66
C LEU A 423 38.78 -24.15 32.50
N ASP A 424 38.28 -25.18 31.84
CA ASP A 424 37.98 -26.47 32.42
C ASP A 424 38.96 -27.51 31.86
N TYR A 425 39.99 -27.84 32.64
CA TYR A 425 41.02 -28.77 32.15
C TYR A 425 40.44 -30.17 31.95
N GLU A 426 39.56 -30.63 32.85
CA GLU A 426 38.94 -31.95 32.80
C GLU A 426 38.00 -32.11 31.60
N ASP A 427 37.19 -31.08 31.31
CA ASP A 427 36.25 -31.10 30.19
C ASP A 427 36.86 -30.65 28.85
N ASN A 428 38.15 -30.31 28.83
CA ASN A 428 38.91 -29.86 27.65
C ASN A 428 38.38 -28.58 27.01
N ASP A 429 37.78 -27.72 27.83
CA ASP A 429 37.10 -26.52 27.38
C ASP A 429 37.89 -25.26 27.75
N ILE A 430 37.97 -24.35 26.79
CA ILE A 430 38.32 -22.96 27.06
C ILE A 430 37.28 -22.06 26.43
N SER A 431 36.65 -21.26 27.27
CA SER A 431 35.51 -20.42 26.93
C SER A 431 35.76 -18.96 27.27
N PHE A 432 35.30 -18.07 26.39
CA PHE A 432 35.48 -16.62 26.50
C PHE A 432 34.12 -15.93 26.61
N TYR A 433 34.00 -15.00 27.56
CA TYR A 433 32.76 -14.28 27.84
C TYR A 433 32.99 -12.77 27.96
N ASN A 434 32.02 -11.99 27.49
CA ASN A 434 31.99 -10.55 27.68
C ASN A 434 31.47 -10.25 29.10
N MET A 435 32.29 -9.59 29.92
CA MET A 435 31.95 -9.29 31.32
C MET A 435 30.88 -8.22 31.49
N ILE A 436 30.69 -7.35 30.49
CA ILE A 436 29.76 -6.20 30.61
C ILE A 436 28.32 -6.67 30.49
N ASN A 437 28.04 -7.58 29.54
CA ASN A 437 26.70 -8.07 29.27
C ASN A 437 26.51 -9.57 29.57
N GLY A 438 27.57 -10.27 29.98
CA GLY A 438 27.53 -11.70 30.32
C GLY A 438 27.37 -12.63 29.11
N MET A 439 27.49 -12.12 27.88
CA MET A 439 27.31 -12.93 26.67
C MET A 439 28.55 -13.79 26.39
N HIS A 440 28.29 -14.99 25.87
CA HIS A 440 29.31 -15.91 25.39
C HIS A 440 29.90 -15.39 24.08
N ILE A 441 31.23 -15.32 24.00
CA ILE A 441 31.95 -14.86 22.80
C ILE A 441 32.33 -16.07 21.94
N PHE A 442 33.06 -17.02 22.53
CA PHE A 442 33.58 -18.19 21.82
C PHE A 442 34.06 -19.29 22.77
N SER A 443 34.04 -20.56 22.33
CA SER A 443 34.61 -21.71 23.07
C SER A 443 35.37 -22.65 22.16
N PHE A 444 36.53 -23.13 22.63
CA PHE A 444 37.29 -24.18 21.96
C PHE A 444 37.09 -25.51 22.69
N THR A 445 36.16 -26.34 22.19
CA THR A 445 35.78 -27.64 22.80
C THR A 445 36.25 -28.86 22.01
N GLN A 446 36.86 -28.69 20.84
CA GLN A 446 37.04 -29.77 19.86
C GLN A 446 38.30 -30.63 20.07
N ASP A 447 39.34 -30.10 20.74
CA ASP A 447 40.64 -30.78 20.90
C ASP A 447 40.97 -31.01 22.38
N LYS A 448 41.36 -32.24 22.73
CA LYS A 448 41.75 -32.61 24.11
C LYS A 448 43.07 -31.95 24.53
N PHE A 449 43.14 -31.49 25.76
CA PHE A 449 44.38 -31.06 26.40
C PHE A 449 45.23 -32.28 26.72
N SER A 450 46.51 -32.19 26.38
CA SER A 450 47.49 -33.26 26.49
C SER A 450 48.74 -32.84 27.27
N ALA A 451 48.87 -31.54 27.57
CA ALA A 451 50.02 -30.95 28.26
C ALA A 451 49.62 -29.76 29.14
N ILE A 452 50.62 -29.10 29.72
CA ILE A 452 50.42 -27.98 30.64
C ILE A 452 49.91 -26.76 29.88
N LEU A 453 48.83 -26.17 30.38
CA LEU A 453 48.27 -24.92 29.86
C LEU A 453 48.76 -23.71 30.64
N TYR A 454 49.12 -22.66 29.93
CA TYR A 454 49.47 -21.39 30.53
C TYR A 454 48.59 -20.26 29.97
N PRO A 455 48.14 -19.31 30.80
CA PRO A 455 47.55 -18.08 30.31
C PRO A 455 48.48 -17.39 29.32
N TYR A 456 47.90 -16.91 28.22
CA TYR A 456 48.59 -16.16 27.20
C TYR A 456 47.93 -14.80 27.03
N PHE A 457 48.71 -13.74 27.17
CA PHE A 457 48.24 -12.40 26.85
C PHE A 457 49.36 -11.59 26.21
N LYS A 458 49.04 -10.92 25.11
CA LYS A 458 49.98 -10.06 24.39
C LYS A 458 49.27 -8.78 24.00
N LEU A 459 49.72 -7.67 24.58
CA LEU A 459 49.44 -6.32 24.11
C LEU A 459 50.59 -5.87 23.22
N LYS A 460 50.27 -5.25 22.08
CA LYS A 460 51.29 -4.52 21.32
C LYS A 460 51.45 -3.16 21.97
N SER A 461 52.58 -2.94 22.64
CA SER A 461 52.96 -1.61 23.13
C SER A 461 52.96 -0.63 21.95
N MET A 462 52.13 0.41 22.03
CA MET A 462 52.39 1.65 21.31
C MET A 462 53.74 2.16 21.80
N GLU A 463 54.71 2.31 20.90
CA GLU A 463 55.89 3.12 21.19
C GLU A 463 55.41 4.54 21.49
N LEU A 464 55.49 4.94 22.76
CA LEU A 464 55.39 6.34 23.16
C LEU A 464 56.51 7.09 22.44
N SER A 465 56.13 7.76 21.35
CA SER A 465 56.96 8.77 20.71
C SER A 465 57.27 9.83 21.78
N PRO A 466 58.55 10.21 22.01
CA PRO A 466 58.83 11.30 22.92
C PRO A 466 58.17 12.56 22.38
N SER A 467 57.36 13.21 23.24
CA SER A 467 56.88 14.56 23.02
C SER A 467 58.05 15.48 22.63
N ALA A 468 57.83 16.33 21.62
CA ALA A 468 58.75 17.39 21.21
C ALA A 468 59.08 18.35 22.37
#